data_AF-A0A5N8X3G3-F1
#
_entry.id   AF-A0A5N8X3G3-F1
#
_cell.length_a   1.000
_cell.length_b   1.000
_cell.length_c   1.000
_cell.angle_alpha   90.00
_cell.angle_beta   90.00
_cell.angle_gamma   90.00
#
_symmetry.space_group_name_H-M   'P 1'
#
loop_
_entity.id
_entity.type
_entity.pdbx_description
1 polymer ?
#
loop_
_entity_poly.entity_id
_entity_poly.type
_entity_poly.pdbx_seq_one_letter_code
_entity_poly.pdbx_strand_id
1 'polypeptide(L)'
;MGDSKLAERFFDAATDLLRQVRDEEAEAIAAAGTLIADTVADGGRLFAFGAGHSSLAAQDMVYRAGGLALMNLLAVPGAVGVEAPATLGSALERVDGLATAVLDTSPLRSGDLLVIISLSGRNALPVEMAAHARELGVRVISVTSVAYASQTASRHASGTYLKDHCDVVLDSKIPVGDAELTAENIEAPFAPASTVVTTALLQAVMATAAGTLADRGTEPPLLRSGNVDGGHEWNGRIMREYGDRIFYLRS
;
A
#
# COMPACT_ATOMS: atom_id res chain seq x y z
N MET A 1 32.10 -19.25 19.07
CA MET A 1 31.73 -18.54 17.83
C MET A 1 30.34 -19.01 17.39
N GLY A 2 29.36 -18.95 18.30
CA GLY A 2 27.99 -19.45 18.09
C GLY A 2 27.01 -18.36 18.52
N ASP A 3 25.88 -18.29 17.83
CA ASP A 3 24.84 -17.27 17.95
C ASP A 3 25.26 -15.83 17.61
N SER A 4 25.41 -15.53 16.31
CA SER A 4 24.74 -14.29 15.87
C SER A 4 23.26 -14.53 16.08
N LYS A 5 22.71 -13.84 17.08
CA LYS A 5 21.36 -14.09 17.62
C LYS A 5 20.38 -13.91 16.47
N LEU A 6 19.42 -14.82 16.27
CA LEU A 6 18.44 -14.76 15.17
C LEU A 6 17.82 -13.36 14.94
N ALA A 7 17.71 -12.56 16.02
CA ALA A 7 17.34 -11.16 15.95
C ALA A 7 18.27 -10.30 15.07
N GLU A 8 19.60 -10.39 15.24
CA GLU A 8 20.59 -9.68 14.41
C GLU A 8 20.44 -10.07 12.94
N ARG A 9 20.36 -11.38 12.65
CA ARG A 9 20.15 -11.88 11.29
C ARG A 9 18.87 -11.32 10.65
N PHE A 10 17.79 -11.19 11.42
CA PHE A 10 16.57 -10.58 10.92
C PHE A 10 16.73 -9.08 10.65
N PHE A 11 17.37 -8.34 11.57
CA PHE A 11 17.64 -6.91 11.34
C PHE A 11 18.53 -6.68 10.13
N ASP A 12 19.54 -7.52 9.91
CA ASP A 12 20.40 -7.46 8.73
C ASP A 12 19.58 -7.73 7.46
N ALA A 13 18.78 -8.80 7.43
CA ALA A 13 17.93 -9.13 6.28
C ALA A 13 16.93 -8.01 5.95
N ALA A 14 16.24 -7.47 6.95
CA ALA A 14 15.31 -6.35 6.75
C ALA A 14 16.04 -5.08 6.27
N THR A 15 17.24 -4.80 6.80
CA THR A 15 18.06 -3.65 6.39
C THR A 15 18.54 -3.79 4.94
N ASP A 16 18.93 -5.00 4.54
CA ASP A 16 19.38 -5.27 3.18
C ASP A 16 18.23 -5.13 2.18
N LEU A 17 17.02 -5.63 2.49
CA LEU A 17 15.82 -5.41 1.68
C LEU A 17 15.49 -3.91 1.56
N LEU A 18 15.54 -3.16 2.65
CA LEU A 18 15.33 -1.70 2.64
C LEU A 18 16.37 -0.98 1.77
N ARG A 19 17.63 -1.41 1.83
CA ARG A 19 18.70 -0.86 0.98
C ARG A 19 18.44 -1.18 -0.49
N GLN A 20 18.04 -2.41 -0.79
CA GLN A 20 17.74 -2.85 -2.15
C GLN A 20 16.58 -2.05 -2.75
N VAL A 21 15.47 -1.92 -2.01
CA VAL A 21 14.31 -1.11 -2.43
C VAL A 21 14.73 0.34 -2.68
N ARG A 22 15.50 0.95 -1.76
CA ARG A 22 15.98 2.33 -1.94
C ARG A 22 16.80 2.51 -3.22
N ASP A 23 17.71 1.56 -3.49
CA ASP A 23 18.69 1.69 -4.58
C ASP A 23 18.09 1.30 -5.95
N GLU A 24 17.17 0.34 -5.99
CA GLU A 24 16.59 -0.18 -7.24
C GLU A 24 15.25 0.47 -7.61
N GLU A 25 14.43 0.91 -6.64
CA GLU A 25 13.09 1.43 -6.90
C GLU A 25 13.01 2.96 -6.90
N ALA A 26 14.14 3.68 -6.90
CA ALA A 26 14.17 5.13 -6.81
C ALA A 26 13.33 5.84 -7.89
N GLU A 27 13.39 5.36 -9.14
CA GLU A 27 12.60 5.91 -10.24
C GLU A 27 11.10 5.63 -10.07
N ALA A 28 10.73 4.42 -9.64
CA ALA A 28 9.35 4.03 -9.39
C ALA A 28 8.76 4.82 -8.20
N ILE A 29 9.54 5.03 -7.15
CA ILE A 29 9.18 5.87 -6.00
C ILE A 29 8.94 7.32 -6.45
N ALA A 30 9.83 7.87 -7.28
CA ALA A 30 9.68 9.21 -7.84
C ALA A 30 8.43 9.34 -8.72
N ALA A 31 8.17 8.36 -9.58
CA ALA A 31 6.99 8.30 -10.43
C ALA A 31 5.70 8.19 -9.60
N ALA A 32 5.67 7.31 -8.60
CA ALA A 32 4.53 7.15 -7.69
C ALA A 32 4.25 8.43 -6.89
N GLY A 33 5.29 9.05 -6.31
CA GLY A 33 5.16 10.30 -5.57
C GLY A 33 4.67 11.45 -6.45
N THR A 34 5.17 11.55 -7.68
CA THR A 34 4.71 12.53 -8.67
C THR A 34 3.25 12.30 -9.05
N LEU A 35 2.85 11.06 -9.31
CA LEU A 35 1.48 10.70 -9.67
C LEU A 35 0.49 11.02 -8.53
N ILE A 36 0.89 10.81 -7.28
CA ILE A 36 0.10 11.24 -6.11
C ILE A 36 0.02 12.77 -6.06
N ALA A 37 1.13 13.49 -6.23
CA ALA A 37 1.14 14.95 -6.22
C ALA A 37 0.26 15.55 -7.34
N ASP A 38 0.32 15.00 -8.55
CA ASP A 38 -0.52 15.37 -9.69
C ASP A 38 -2.01 15.17 -9.35
N THR A 39 -2.35 13.98 -8.87
CA THR A 39 -3.73 13.66 -8.43
C THR A 39 -4.20 14.63 -7.36
N VAL A 40 -3.32 15.01 -6.42
CA VAL A 40 -3.68 15.95 -5.36
C VAL A 40 -3.96 17.34 -5.92
N ALA A 41 -3.08 17.84 -6.79
CA ALA A 41 -3.19 19.15 -7.43
C ALA A 41 -4.42 19.27 -8.35
N ASP A 42 -4.79 18.17 -9.02
CA ASP A 42 -5.96 18.09 -9.90
C ASP A 42 -7.29 17.91 -9.13
N GLY A 43 -7.25 17.87 -7.79
CA GLY A 43 -8.43 17.72 -6.95
C GLY A 43 -8.97 16.30 -6.84
N GLY A 44 -8.20 15.29 -7.27
CA GLY A 44 -8.53 13.87 -7.18
C GLY A 44 -8.45 13.32 -5.75
N ARG A 45 -9.14 12.22 -5.47
CA ARG A 45 -9.10 11.56 -4.15
C ARG A 45 -8.01 10.49 -4.14
N LEU A 46 -7.48 10.20 -2.95
CA LEU A 46 -6.49 9.14 -2.77
C LEU A 46 -7.09 8.01 -1.94
N PHE A 47 -6.88 6.78 -2.40
CA PHE A 47 -7.30 5.57 -1.72
C PHE A 47 -6.14 4.58 -1.60
N ALA A 48 -6.11 3.83 -0.51
CA ALA A 48 -5.22 2.70 -0.31
C ALA A 48 -6.03 1.44 0.02
N PHE A 49 -5.67 0.34 -0.61
CA PHE A 49 -6.25 -0.98 -0.36
C PHE A 49 -5.14 -2.01 -0.16
N GLY A 50 -5.38 -2.95 0.75
CA GLY A 50 -4.62 -4.17 0.89
C GLY A 50 -5.46 -5.22 1.61
N ALA A 51 -5.35 -6.48 1.18
CA ALA A 51 -6.05 -7.60 1.81
C ALA A 51 -5.15 -8.30 2.85
N GLY A 52 -5.75 -8.82 3.92
CA GLY A 52 -5.02 -9.54 4.97
C GLY A 52 -3.90 -8.67 5.57
N HIS A 53 -2.69 -9.21 5.71
CA HIS A 53 -1.54 -8.46 6.24
C HIS A 53 -1.16 -7.24 5.39
N SER A 54 -1.41 -7.25 4.08
CA SER A 54 -1.15 -6.08 3.23
C SER A 54 -2.03 -4.88 3.61
N SER A 55 -3.14 -5.09 4.32
CA SER A 55 -3.95 -3.99 4.86
C SER A 55 -3.21 -3.17 5.91
N LEU A 56 -2.21 -3.74 6.60
CA LEU A 56 -1.47 -3.01 7.63
C LEU A 56 -0.71 -1.84 7.01
N ALA A 57 -0.06 -2.06 5.87
CA ALA A 57 0.61 -1.00 5.13
C ALA A 57 -0.39 0.00 4.53
N ALA A 58 -1.57 -0.45 4.09
CA ALA A 58 -2.63 0.45 3.64
C ALA A 58 -3.14 1.37 4.77
N GLN A 59 -3.40 0.78 5.95
CA GLN A 59 -3.82 1.50 7.15
C GLN A 59 -2.73 2.45 7.66
N ASP A 60 -1.45 2.06 7.54
CA ASP A 60 -0.30 2.88 7.93
C ASP A 60 -0.26 4.22 7.17
N MET A 61 -0.91 4.33 6.01
CA MET A 61 -0.97 5.58 5.24
C MET A 61 -2.17 6.48 5.62
N VAL A 62 -3.15 5.96 6.38
CA VAL A 62 -4.44 6.61 6.63
C VAL A 62 -4.47 7.23 8.03
N TYR A 63 -4.86 8.50 8.11
CA TYR A 63 -5.12 9.23 9.35
C TYR A 63 -4.03 9.05 10.44
N ARG A 64 -2.82 9.55 10.16
CA ARG A 64 -1.70 9.54 11.11
C ARG A 64 -0.91 10.85 11.09
N ALA A 65 -0.18 11.11 12.17
CA ALA A 65 0.80 12.19 12.21
C ALA A 65 1.87 12.01 11.11
N GLY A 66 2.14 13.09 10.38
CA GLY A 66 3.06 13.11 9.24
C GLY A 66 2.47 12.58 7.93
N GLY A 67 1.25 12.03 7.93
CA GLY A 67 0.60 11.52 6.73
C GLY A 67 -0.17 12.60 5.96
N LEU A 68 -0.34 12.43 4.65
CA LEU A 68 -1.28 13.24 3.87
C LEU A 68 -2.71 12.90 4.32
N ALA A 69 -3.45 13.90 4.78
CA ALA A 69 -4.82 13.76 5.27
C ALA A 69 -5.77 13.18 4.21
N LEU A 70 -5.42 13.31 2.93
CA LEU A 70 -6.24 12.90 1.80
C LEU A 70 -6.26 11.39 1.55
N MET A 71 -5.39 10.61 2.20
CA MET A 71 -5.35 9.17 1.99
C MET A 71 -6.49 8.49 2.75
N ASN A 72 -7.34 7.76 2.01
CA ASN A 72 -8.47 7.03 2.57
C ASN A 72 -8.25 5.52 2.48
N LEU A 73 -8.74 4.78 3.47
CA LEU A 73 -8.78 3.33 3.37
C LEU A 73 -9.95 2.91 2.47
N LEU A 74 -9.67 2.24 1.36
CA LEU A 74 -10.69 1.49 0.62
C LEU A 74 -10.81 0.12 1.27
N ALA A 75 -11.72 -0.01 2.23
CA ALA A 75 -11.93 -1.25 2.98
C ALA A 75 -12.78 -2.25 2.18
N VAL A 76 -12.35 -3.51 2.16
CA VAL A 76 -13.16 -4.65 1.74
C VAL A 76 -13.56 -5.42 3.00
N PRO A 77 -14.84 -5.35 3.44
CA PRO A 77 -15.27 -6.01 4.67
C PRO A 77 -14.90 -7.50 4.70
N GLY A 78 -14.30 -7.95 5.81
CA GLY A 78 -13.82 -9.32 5.96
C GLY A 78 -12.43 -9.61 5.36
N ALA A 79 -11.83 -8.62 4.69
CA ALA A 79 -10.48 -8.72 4.13
C ALA A 79 -9.50 -7.68 4.71
N VAL A 80 -9.91 -6.86 5.69
CA VAL A 80 -9.05 -5.84 6.30
C VAL A 80 -8.32 -6.44 7.52
N GLY A 81 -7.06 -6.81 7.34
CA GLY A 81 -6.21 -7.28 8.43
C GLY A 81 -6.53 -8.72 8.81
N VAL A 82 -6.39 -9.03 10.10
CA VAL A 82 -6.65 -10.36 10.66
C VAL A 82 -7.98 -10.34 11.40
N GLU A 83 -9.07 -10.41 10.65
CA GLU A 83 -10.44 -10.53 11.17
C GLU A 83 -10.80 -11.99 11.45
N ALA A 84 -11.60 -12.29 12.47
CA ALA A 84 -12.00 -13.66 12.78
C ALA A 84 -13.20 -14.11 11.93
N PRO A 85 -13.17 -15.31 11.31
CA PRO A 85 -12.03 -16.22 11.25
C PRO A 85 -10.96 -15.70 10.29
N ALA A 86 -9.67 -15.78 10.68
CA ALA A 86 -8.55 -15.25 9.88
C ALA A 86 -8.47 -15.81 8.45
N THR A 87 -9.08 -16.97 8.23
CA THR A 87 -9.18 -17.62 6.93
C THR A 87 -10.19 -16.98 5.97
N LEU A 88 -11.09 -16.13 6.47
CA LEU A 88 -12.11 -15.46 5.66
C LEU A 88 -11.46 -14.56 4.60
N GLY A 89 -10.54 -13.68 4.99
CA GLY A 89 -9.85 -12.79 4.05
C GLY A 89 -9.14 -13.55 2.93
N SER A 90 -8.47 -14.66 3.28
CA SER A 90 -7.83 -15.54 2.30
C SER A 90 -8.81 -16.21 1.32
N ALA A 91 -10.04 -16.46 1.75
CA ALA A 91 -11.09 -16.99 0.88
C ALA A 91 -11.66 -15.89 -0.02
N LEU A 92 -11.93 -14.71 0.55
CA LEU A 92 -12.46 -13.54 -0.18
C LEU A 92 -11.52 -13.05 -1.28
N GLU A 93 -10.19 -13.16 -1.09
CA GLU A 93 -9.21 -12.82 -2.14
C GLU A 93 -9.40 -13.58 -3.46
N ARG A 94 -10.12 -14.71 -3.45
CA ARG A 94 -10.35 -15.59 -4.61
C ARG A 94 -11.77 -15.51 -5.16
N VAL A 95 -12.60 -14.61 -4.63
CA VAL A 95 -13.99 -14.44 -5.08
C VAL A 95 -14.02 -13.44 -6.23
N ASP A 96 -14.29 -13.95 -7.43
CA ASP A 96 -14.46 -13.14 -8.64
C ASP A 96 -15.64 -12.17 -8.48
N GLY A 97 -15.50 -10.96 -9.02
CA GLY A 97 -16.52 -9.90 -8.97
C GLY A 97 -16.62 -9.15 -7.65
N LEU A 98 -15.92 -9.60 -6.59
CA LEU A 98 -15.87 -8.88 -5.31
C LEU A 98 -15.23 -7.49 -5.47
N ALA A 99 -14.17 -7.39 -6.27
CA ALA A 99 -13.48 -6.12 -6.50
C ALA A 99 -14.37 -5.08 -7.18
N THR A 100 -15.11 -5.51 -8.21
CA THR A 100 -16.09 -4.68 -8.93
C THR A 100 -17.15 -4.15 -7.98
N ALA A 101 -17.78 -5.03 -7.19
CA ALA A 101 -18.80 -4.62 -6.23
C ALA A 101 -18.27 -3.59 -5.20
N VAL A 102 -17.03 -3.76 -4.74
CA VAL A 102 -16.38 -2.80 -3.83
C VAL A 102 -16.18 -1.44 -4.51
N LEU A 103 -15.62 -1.41 -5.72
CA LEU A 103 -15.34 -0.16 -6.42
C LEU A 103 -16.63 0.58 -6.79
N ASP A 104 -17.63 -0.12 -7.33
CA ASP A 104 -18.92 0.45 -7.75
C ASP A 104 -19.72 1.05 -6.58
N THR A 105 -19.50 0.57 -5.35
CA THR A 105 -20.17 1.07 -4.15
C THR A 105 -19.34 2.07 -3.34
N SER A 106 -18.08 2.27 -3.73
CA SER A 106 -17.17 3.19 -3.06
C SER A 106 -17.36 4.64 -3.54
N PRO A 107 -16.84 5.64 -2.81
CA PRO A 107 -16.83 7.02 -3.29
C PRO A 107 -15.73 7.30 -4.34
N LEU A 108 -15.03 6.28 -4.83
CA LEU A 108 -13.98 6.42 -5.84
C LEU A 108 -14.59 6.82 -7.20
N ARG A 109 -13.90 7.66 -7.97
CA ARG A 109 -14.34 8.15 -9.28
C ARG A 109 -13.17 8.40 -10.23
N SER A 110 -13.46 8.53 -11.52
CA SER A 110 -12.48 8.95 -12.54
C SER A 110 -11.66 10.17 -12.09
N GLY A 111 -10.35 10.12 -12.31
CA GLY A 111 -9.40 11.14 -11.88
C GLY A 111 -8.87 10.96 -10.45
N ASP A 112 -9.37 9.98 -9.69
CA ASP A 112 -8.79 9.58 -8.40
C ASP A 112 -7.57 8.66 -8.61
N LEU A 113 -6.90 8.34 -7.49
CA LEU A 113 -5.80 7.38 -7.43
C LEU A 113 -6.05 6.31 -6.38
N LEU A 114 -5.72 5.06 -6.73
CA LEU A 114 -5.79 3.90 -5.87
C LEU A 114 -4.41 3.22 -5.75
N VAL A 115 -3.91 3.13 -4.52
CA VAL A 115 -2.74 2.32 -4.16
C VAL A 115 -3.22 0.92 -3.77
N ILE A 116 -2.76 -0.12 -4.47
CA ILE A 116 -3.13 -1.53 -4.23
C ILE A 116 -1.91 -2.28 -3.73
N ILE A 117 -1.99 -2.82 -2.51
CA ILE A 117 -0.90 -3.55 -1.87
C ILE A 117 -1.27 -5.03 -1.86
N SER A 118 -0.47 -5.85 -2.54
CA SER A 118 -0.59 -7.30 -2.50
C SER A 118 0.77 -7.92 -2.71
N LEU A 119 1.28 -8.61 -1.68
CA LEU A 119 2.60 -9.24 -1.74
C LEU A 119 2.77 -10.11 -3.00
N SER A 120 1.82 -11.01 -3.27
CA SER A 120 1.93 -11.93 -4.40
C SER A 120 1.32 -11.40 -5.70
N GLY A 121 0.36 -10.47 -5.60
CA GLY A 121 -0.35 -9.92 -6.76
C GLY A 121 -1.07 -10.95 -7.64
N ARG A 122 -1.30 -12.18 -7.16
CA ARG A 122 -1.73 -13.31 -8.01
C ARG A 122 -3.19 -13.74 -7.85
N ASN A 123 -3.86 -13.31 -6.78
CA ASN A 123 -5.25 -13.69 -6.50
C ASN A 123 -6.23 -12.81 -7.30
N ALA A 124 -7.49 -13.23 -7.42
CA ALA A 124 -8.50 -12.52 -8.19
C ALA A 124 -8.73 -11.09 -7.69
N LEU A 125 -8.94 -10.91 -6.38
CA LEU A 125 -9.27 -9.62 -5.78
C LEU A 125 -8.31 -8.47 -6.15
N PRO A 126 -6.97 -8.56 -5.93
CA PRO A 126 -6.07 -7.47 -6.31
C PRO A 126 -5.98 -7.26 -7.83
N VAL A 127 -6.09 -8.32 -8.64
CA VAL A 127 -6.01 -8.22 -10.11
C VAL A 127 -7.25 -7.52 -10.67
N GLU A 128 -8.45 -7.97 -10.26
CA GLU A 128 -9.71 -7.37 -10.67
C GLU A 128 -9.85 -5.92 -10.17
N MET A 129 -9.39 -5.64 -8.94
CA MET A 129 -9.41 -4.29 -8.37
C MET A 129 -8.60 -3.32 -9.23
N ALA A 130 -7.41 -3.73 -9.67
CA ALA A 130 -6.56 -2.91 -10.51
C ALA A 130 -7.15 -2.71 -11.91
N ALA A 131 -7.58 -3.81 -12.54
CA ALA A 131 -8.17 -3.76 -13.88
C ALA A 131 -9.42 -2.88 -13.91
N HIS A 132 -10.34 -3.08 -12.98
CA HIS A 132 -11.61 -2.36 -12.95
C HIS A 132 -11.45 -0.90 -12.50
N ALA A 133 -10.54 -0.58 -11.57
CA ALA A 133 -10.24 0.81 -11.24
C ALA A 133 -9.78 1.60 -12.48
N ARG A 134 -8.96 0.99 -13.34
CA ARG A 134 -8.53 1.62 -14.60
C ARG A 134 -9.69 1.82 -15.58
N GLU A 135 -10.61 0.87 -15.68
CA GLU A 135 -11.85 1.03 -16.48
C GLU A 135 -12.68 2.23 -15.99
N LEU A 136 -12.70 2.49 -14.68
CA LEU A 136 -13.35 3.65 -14.06
C LEU A 136 -12.57 4.97 -14.22
N GLY A 137 -11.42 4.97 -14.91
CA GLY A 137 -10.58 6.15 -15.11
C GLY A 137 -9.75 6.53 -13.88
N VAL A 138 -9.49 5.59 -12.98
CA VAL A 138 -8.64 5.78 -11.79
C VAL A 138 -7.21 5.36 -12.09
N ARG A 139 -6.27 6.15 -11.57
CA ARG A 139 -4.84 5.84 -11.61
C ARG A 139 -4.50 4.79 -10.58
N VAL A 140 -3.70 3.79 -10.95
CA VAL A 140 -3.38 2.66 -10.08
C VAL A 140 -1.88 2.57 -9.83
N ILE A 141 -1.50 2.58 -8.56
CA ILE A 141 -0.14 2.26 -8.10
C ILE A 141 -0.21 0.90 -7.42
N SER A 142 0.59 -0.07 -7.83
CA SER A 142 0.73 -1.34 -7.09
C SER A 142 1.98 -1.38 -6.23
N VAL A 143 1.87 -1.98 -5.05
CA VAL A 143 3.02 -2.48 -4.29
C VAL A 143 2.93 -4.01 -4.22
N THR A 144 3.94 -4.69 -4.74
CA THR A 144 3.97 -6.15 -4.84
C THR A 144 5.40 -6.67 -4.82
N SER A 145 5.60 -7.96 -4.61
CA SER A 145 6.88 -8.61 -4.91
C SER A 145 6.83 -9.14 -6.34
N VAL A 146 7.66 -8.56 -7.22
CA VAL A 146 7.72 -8.97 -8.63
C VAL A 146 8.24 -10.42 -8.76
N ALA A 147 8.99 -10.91 -7.77
CA ALA A 147 9.46 -12.29 -7.73
C ALA A 147 8.30 -13.30 -7.86
N TYR A 148 7.15 -13.04 -7.24
CA TYR A 148 5.97 -13.92 -7.32
C TYR A 148 5.45 -14.09 -8.75
N ALA A 149 5.50 -13.05 -9.57
CA ALA A 149 5.06 -13.13 -10.96
C ALA A 149 5.95 -14.03 -11.81
N SER A 150 7.24 -14.13 -11.47
CA SER A 150 8.21 -14.97 -12.19
C SER A 150 8.31 -16.41 -11.68
N GLN A 151 7.93 -16.66 -10.42
CA GLN A 151 8.18 -17.94 -9.73
C GLN A 151 6.90 -18.69 -9.33
N THR A 152 5.72 -18.11 -9.55
CA THR A 152 4.44 -18.74 -9.27
C THR A 152 3.51 -18.60 -10.46
N ALA A 153 2.38 -19.32 -10.48
CA ALA A 153 1.33 -19.14 -11.49
C ALA A 153 0.23 -18.19 -11.00
N SER A 154 -0.33 -17.35 -11.87
CA SER A 154 -1.50 -16.53 -11.50
C SER A 154 -2.68 -17.43 -11.11
N ARG A 155 -3.52 -16.94 -10.18
CA ARG A 155 -4.80 -17.56 -9.81
C ARG A 155 -5.99 -16.83 -10.40
N HIS A 156 -5.79 -15.68 -11.02
CA HIS A 156 -6.84 -14.97 -11.74
C HIS A 156 -7.03 -15.59 -13.13
N ALA A 157 -8.27 -15.58 -13.65
CA ALA A 157 -8.65 -16.28 -14.88
C ALA A 157 -7.91 -15.77 -16.13
N SER A 158 -7.45 -14.51 -16.15
CA SER A 158 -6.66 -13.95 -17.26
C SER A 158 -5.22 -14.47 -17.33
N GLY A 159 -4.72 -15.12 -16.28
CA GLY A 159 -3.30 -15.50 -16.17
C GLY A 159 -2.35 -14.35 -15.83
N THR A 160 -2.84 -13.12 -15.67
CA THR A 160 -2.03 -11.93 -15.33
C THR A 160 -1.89 -11.71 -13.83
N TYR A 161 -1.03 -10.79 -13.42
CA TYR A 161 -0.80 -10.36 -12.04
C TYR A 161 -1.22 -8.91 -11.85
N LEU A 162 -1.31 -8.47 -10.58
CA LEU A 162 -1.59 -7.09 -10.19
C LEU A 162 -0.73 -6.10 -10.99
N LYS A 163 0.59 -6.34 -11.03
CA LYS A 163 1.57 -5.47 -11.72
C LYS A 163 1.25 -5.20 -13.20
N ASP A 164 0.45 -6.05 -13.85
CA ASP A 164 0.13 -5.92 -15.27
C ASP A 164 -1.03 -4.92 -15.50
N HIS A 165 -1.69 -4.48 -14.43
CA HIS A 165 -2.90 -3.64 -14.46
C HIS A 165 -2.70 -2.30 -13.73
N CYS A 166 -1.49 -1.75 -13.74
CA CYS A 166 -1.14 -0.54 -12.98
C CYS A 166 -0.41 0.50 -13.83
N ASP A 167 -0.49 1.77 -13.43
CA ASP A 167 0.31 2.86 -14.02
C ASP A 167 1.74 2.85 -13.49
N VAL A 168 1.92 2.56 -12.19
CA VAL A 168 3.23 2.43 -11.54
C VAL A 168 3.28 1.15 -10.72
N VAL A 169 4.38 0.42 -10.81
CA VAL A 169 4.67 -0.78 -10.01
C VAL A 169 5.83 -0.47 -9.08
N LEU A 170 5.63 -0.71 -7.79
CA LEU A 170 6.64 -0.60 -6.74
C LEU A 170 6.99 -2.03 -6.29
N ASP A 171 8.21 -2.48 -6.58
CA ASP A 171 8.67 -3.81 -6.21
C ASP A 171 9.22 -3.83 -4.78
N SER A 172 8.57 -4.57 -3.88
CA SER A 172 8.97 -4.67 -2.48
C SER A 172 10.22 -5.52 -2.27
N LYS A 173 10.72 -6.22 -3.31
CA LYS A 173 11.89 -7.11 -3.28
C LYS A 173 11.77 -8.32 -2.34
N ILE A 174 10.62 -8.47 -1.68
CA ILE A 174 10.38 -9.58 -0.75
C ILE A 174 10.47 -10.92 -1.51
N PRO A 175 11.24 -11.89 -1.05
CA PRO A 175 11.32 -13.20 -1.71
C PRO A 175 9.99 -13.96 -1.65
N VAL A 176 9.83 -14.93 -2.53
CA VAL A 176 8.67 -15.82 -2.51
C VAL A 176 8.62 -16.56 -1.17
N GLY A 177 7.51 -16.40 -0.45
CA GLY A 177 7.27 -17.00 0.86
C GLY A 177 7.22 -15.99 2.00
N ASP A 178 7.80 -14.79 1.83
CA ASP A 178 7.92 -13.76 2.89
C ASP A 178 8.47 -14.34 4.20
N ALA A 179 9.69 -14.85 4.12
CA ALA A 179 10.38 -15.45 5.24
C ALA A 179 11.89 -15.30 5.05
N GLU A 180 12.51 -14.50 5.91
CA GLU A 180 13.92 -14.11 5.76
C GLU A 180 14.89 -15.07 6.45
N LEU A 181 14.39 -15.93 7.35
CA LEU A 181 15.23 -16.81 8.16
C LEU A 181 14.91 -18.29 7.96
N THR A 182 15.98 -19.08 8.01
CA THR A 182 15.98 -20.54 8.16
C THR A 182 16.94 -20.94 9.28
N ALA A 183 16.68 -22.09 9.91
CA ALA A 183 17.52 -22.66 10.97
C ALA A 183 17.44 -24.20 10.94
N GLU A 184 18.54 -24.89 11.26
CA GLU A 184 18.65 -26.36 11.17
C GLU A 184 17.56 -27.11 11.95
N ASN A 185 17.14 -26.56 13.09
CA ASN A 185 16.14 -27.14 13.99
C ASN A 185 14.72 -26.57 13.81
N ILE A 186 14.47 -25.80 12.75
CA ILE A 186 13.14 -25.24 12.42
C ILE A 186 12.84 -25.57 10.96
N GLU A 187 11.88 -26.47 10.73
CA GLU A 187 11.54 -26.95 9.39
C GLU A 187 10.95 -25.84 8.50
N ALA A 188 10.10 -24.98 9.07
CA ALA A 188 9.46 -23.91 8.35
C ALA A 188 10.38 -22.67 8.26
N PRO A 189 10.49 -22.01 7.09
CA PRO A 189 11.09 -20.68 7.02
C PRO A 189 10.22 -19.68 7.80
N PHE A 190 10.82 -18.65 8.38
CA PHE A 190 10.16 -17.75 9.32
C PHE A 190 10.70 -16.32 9.27
N ALA A 191 10.12 -15.45 10.10
CA ALA A 191 10.44 -14.03 10.23
C ALA A 191 10.15 -13.23 8.94
N PRO A 192 8.86 -12.92 8.65
CA PRO A 192 8.48 -12.12 7.50
C PRO A 192 8.99 -10.68 7.60
N ALA A 193 9.37 -10.10 6.45
CA ALA A 193 9.82 -8.72 6.35
C ALA A 193 8.89 -7.84 5.50
N SER A 194 7.86 -8.42 4.86
CA SER A 194 7.00 -7.68 3.92
C SER A 194 6.36 -6.43 4.52
N THR A 195 5.86 -6.49 5.76
CA THR A 195 5.22 -5.34 6.40
C THR A 195 6.22 -4.20 6.63
N VAL A 196 7.40 -4.47 7.19
CA VAL A 196 8.38 -3.41 7.51
C VAL A 196 8.92 -2.76 6.23
N VAL A 197 9.20 -3.55 5.20
CA VAL A 197 9.72 -3.06 3.92
C VAL A 197 8.64 -2.30 3.16
N THR A 198 7.42 -2.85 3.05
CA THR A 198 6.32 -2.23 2.30
C THR A 198 5.88 -0.92 2.93
N THR A 199 5.79 -0.85 4.26
CA THR A 199 5.48 0.39 4.97
C THR A 199 6.57 1.44 4.74
N ALA A 200 7.85 1.08 4.84
CA ALA A 200 8.95 2.02 4.57
C ALA A 200 8.94 2.55 3.13
N LEU A 201 8.68 1.67 2.16
CA LEU A 201 8.55 2.01 0.74
C LEU A 201 7.41 3.01 0.51
N LEU A 202 6.23 2.75 1.05
CA LEU A 202 5.09 3.66 0.92
C LEU A 202 5.32 4.99 1.63
N GLN A 203 5.96 5.00 2.80
CA GLN A 203 6.34 6.25 3.47
C GLN A 203 7.35 7.05 2.65
N ALA A 204 8.28 6.40 1.94
CA ALA A 204 9.18 7.09 1.00
C ALA A 204 8.39 7.73 -0.16
N VAL A 205 7.43 7.02 -0.75
CA VAL A 205 6.53 7.55 -1.79
C VAL A 205 5.74 8.76 -1.28
N MET A 206 5.17 8.68 -0.08
CA MET A 206 4.41 9.79 0.51
C MET A 206 5.29 11.00 0.82
N ALA A 207 6.53 10.78 1.27
CA ALA A 207 7.52 11.85 1.45
C ALA A 207 7.84 12.53 0.12
N THR A 208 8.04 11.75 -0.95
CA THR A 208 8.27 12.29 -2.31
C THR A 208 7.06 13.07 -2.83
N ALA A 209 5.84 12.60 -2.60
CA ALA A 209 4.61 13.31 -2.98
C ALA A 209 4.50 14.66 -2.25
N ALA A 210 4.76 14.69 -0.94
CA ALA A 210 4.74 15.92 -0.15
C ALA A 210 5.80 16.92 -0.61
N GLY A 211 7.03 16.46 -0.88
CA GLY A 211 8.09 17.29 -1.45
C GLY A 211 7.70 17.85 -2.82
N THR A 212 7.16 17.01 -3.70
CA THR A 212 6.72 17.41 -5.05
C THR A 212 5.62 18.47 -5.01
N LEU A 213 4.65 18.35 -4.10
CA LEU A 213 3.62 19.37 -3.88
C LEU A 213 4.23 20.70 -3.41
N ALA A 214 5.14 20.64 -2.44
CA ALA A 214 5.82 21.81 -1.89
C ALA A 214 6.66 22.54 -2.95
N ASP A 215 7.41 21.80 -3.78
CA ASP A 215 8.22 22.35 -4.87
C ASP A 215 7.38 23.08 -5.92
N ARG A 216 6.10 22.71 -6.05
CA ARG A 216 5.10 23.36 -6.93
C ARG A 216 4.35 24.50 -6.24
N GLY A 217 4.73 24.87 -5.02
CA GLY A 217 4.08 25.94 -4.26
C GLY A 217 2.73 25.57 -3.67
N THR A 218 2.39 24.27 -3.59
CA THR A 218 1.17 23.78 -2.93
C THR A 218 1.51 23.34 -1.51
N GLU A 219 0.86 23.89 -0.49
CA GLU A 219 1.03 23.43 0.91
C GLU A 219 0.50 21.99 1.04
N PRO A 220 1.34 20.97 1.29
CA PRO A 220 0.88 19.60 1.36
C PRO A 220 -0.06 19.44 2.57
N PRO A 221 -1.26 18.81 2.41
CA PRO A 221 -2.25 18.67 3.48
C PRO A 221 -1.85 17.58 4.48
N LEU A 222 -0.76 17.80 5.20
CA LEU A 222 -0.20 16.87 6.18
C LEU A 222 -0.91 17.01 7.52
N LEU A 223 -1.08 15.89 8.22
CA LEU A 223 -1.52 15.90 9.61
C LEU A 223 -0.34 16.09 10.56
N ARG A 224 -0.55 16.84 11.64
CA ARG A 224 0.37 16.97 12.76
C ARG A 224 -0.03 16.02 13.89
N SER A 225 0.94 15.67 14.73
CA SER A 225 0.66 14.96 15.97
C SER A 225 -0.29 15.78 16.85
N GLY A 226 -1.28 15.14 17.47
CA GLY A 226 -2.12 15.80 18.47
C GLY A 226 -1.33 16.21 19.73
N ASN A 227 -0.16 15.61 19.94
CA ASN A 227 0.69 15.85 21.10
C ASN A 227 1.66 17.03 20.93
N VAL A 228 1.55 17.81 19.85
CA VAL A 228 2.33 19.04 19.66
C VAL A 228 1.42 20.27 19.72
N ASP A 229 1.96 21.37 20.24
CA ASP A 229 1.24 22.64 20.32
C ASP A 229 0.72 23.06 18.94
N GLY A 230 -0.55 23.45 18.88
CA GLY A 230 -1.24 23.82 17.64
C GLY A 230 -1.59 22.65 16.70
N GLY A 231 -1.29 21.39 17.06
CA GLY A 231 -1.56 20.21 16.22
C GLY A 231 -3.05 20.01 15.93
N HIS A 232 -3.91 20.17 16.94
CA HIS A 232 -5.36 20.05 16.77
C HIS A 232 -5.95 21.16 15.88
N GLU A 233 -5.51 22.41 16.05
CA GLU A 233 -5.97 23.54 15.23
C GLU A 233 -5.56 23.37 13.78
N TRP A 234 -4.30 22.98 13.55
CA TRP A 234 -3.77 22.65 12.23
C TRP A 234 -4.57 21.54 11.56
N ASN A 235 -4.74 20.40 12.23
CA ASN A 235 -5.50 19.27 11.68
C ASN A 235 -6.95 19.69 11.40
N GLY A 236 -7.58 20.44 12.31
CA GLY A 236 -8.93 20.95 12.12
C GLY A 236 -9.06 21.85 10.88
N ARG A 237 -8.06 22.68 10.57
CA ARG A 237 -8.00 23.47 9.33
C ARG A 237 -7.95 22.56 8.10
N ILE A 238 -7.02 21.60 8.08
CA ILE A 238 -6.87 20.64 6.98
C ILE A 238 -8.17 19.84 6.77
N MET A 239 -8.79 19.32 7.83
CA MET A 239 -10.04 18.55 7.72
C MET A 239 -11.21 19.38 7.18
N ARG A 240 -11.27 20.68 7.49
CA ARG A 240 -12.30 21.57 6.92
C ARG A 240 -12.04 21.90 5.46
N GLU A 241 -10.79 22.19 5.11
CA GLU A 241 -10.39 22.58 3.76
C GLU A 241 -10.53 21.43 2.76
N TYR A 242 -10.20 20.20 3.17
CA TYR A 242 -10.18 19.02 2.31
C TYR A 242 -11.29 18.00 2.62
N GLY A 243 -12.31 18.39 3.39
CA GLY A 243 -13.33 17.47 3.91
C GLY A 243 -14.21 16.78 2.85
N ASP A 244 -14.22 17.27 1.61
CA ASP A 244 -14.90 16.65 0.47
C ASP A 244 -14.13 15.44 -0.11
N ARG A 245 -12.86 15.29 0.26
CA ARG A 245 -11.94 14.21 -0.17
C ARG A 245 -11.55 13.26 0.96
N ILE A 246 -12.04 13.50 2.18
CA ILE A 246 -11.75 12.72 3.39
C ILE A 246 -13.00 11.93 3.82
N PHE A 247 -12.88 10.61 3.82
CA PHE A 247 -14.00 9.68 4.04
C PHE A 247 -13.95 8.94 5.38
N TYR A 248 -12.78 8.81 6.01
CA TYR A 248 -12.66 8.18 7.33
C TYR A 248 -13.27 9.00 8.49
N LEU A 249 -13.81 10.19 8.21
CA LEU A 249 -14.56 11.01 9.17
C LEU A 249 -16.07 10.84 9.05
N ARG A 250 -16.55 10.13 8.02
CA ARG A 250 -17.98 9.96 7.75
C ARG A 250 -18.40 8.57 8.24
N SER A 251 -19.39 8.56 9.13
CA SER A 251 -20.09 7.36 9.62
C SER A 251 -21.23 6.96 8.69
#